data_AF-A0A975SN46-F1
#
_entry.id   AF-A0A975SN46-F1
#
_cell.length_a   1.000
_cell.length_b   1.000
_cell.length_c   1.000
_cell.angle_alpha   90.00
_cell.angle_beta   90.00
_cell.angle_gamma   90.00
#
_symmetry.space_group_name_H-M   'P 1'
#
loop_
_entity.id
_entity.type
_entity.pdbx_description
1 polymer ?
#
loop_
_entity_poly.entity_id
_entity_poly.type
_entity_poly.pdbx_seq_one_letter_code
_entity_poly.pdbx_strand_id
1 'polypeptide(L)'
;MKRRAFLALAGGLALAPVPALAGKKKGGGAAKSAKSSAKAGGAAKASGKGSKSSAKGSRSSKRHGGVEKADRSERIATARAAAHRAPPTGLRPLSNGGFGAPAPAPVRKDNEPWRHYELTLKVTPPAQGDALRLWMPMPMETRWQRLESLEWLGNFSHGGILRDNDSGLLTFLGDWKPGTANPSLTLTMKVGTRQRLFDITRRAPTPETEDTLSPFLDPYGPWSDEVISELADTIIGRIREPMPQALAVFNWVTEHAGAAGSSCKGGEVPESVAPALCSVREEDDGHGVAGLFVALCRATGIPARIVVGQRLGLSRQSPALGRSGDVSRAFHVRAEFYAPYYGWVPVDPADAARVAVLDRSNGEGAALRRRLFGFWEMNWIAYSNADSVHLPQGPDQSYLLNSPVLAASVSGNQVRMLARPTSLSLEARPTDA
;
A
#
# COMPACT_ATOMS: atom_id res chain seq x y z
N MET A 1 -29.51 -37.74 49.63
CA MET A 1 -28.06 -37.70 49.92
C MET A 1 -27.60 -36.23 49.91
N LYS A 2 -27.80 -35.53 51.03
CA LYS A 2 -26.79 -34.84 51.88
C LYS A 2 -25.80 -33.91 51.15
N ARG A 3 -26.03 -32.60 51.35
CA ARG A 3 -25.10 -31.45 51.23
C ARG A 3 -23.90 -31.59 52.19
N ARG A 4 -22.75 -30.96 51.87
CA ARG A 4 -21.97 -30.11 52.81
C ARG A 4 -20.72 -29.47 52.16
N ALA A 5 -20.52 -28.19 52.49
CA ALA A 5 -19.33 -27.37 52.32
C ALA A 5 -18.35 -27.52 53.51
N PHE A 6 -17.08 -27.08 53.36
CA PHE A 6 -16.14 -26.50 54.36
C PHE A 6 -14.78 -26.30 53.64
N LEU A 7 -14.21 -25.11 53.35
CA LEU A 7 -13.63 -23.97 54.12
C LEU A 7 -12.29 -24.23 54.87
N ALA A 8 -11.24 -23.56 54.35
CA ALA A 8 -10.14 -22.78 54.98
C ALA A 8 -9.06 -23.39 55.91
N LEU A 9 -7.79 -23.06 55.62
CA LEU A 9 -6.78 -22.32 56.42
C LEU A 9 -5.49 -22.18 55.56
N ALA A 10 -4.86 -21.05 55.22
CA ALA A 10 -4.44 -19.80 55.89
C ALA A 10 -3.11 -19.88 56.67
N GLY A 11 -2.18 -18.98 56.29
CA GLY A 11 -0.91 -18.62 56.96
C GLY A 11 0.18 -18.33 55.92
N GLY A 12 0.73 -17.13 55.70
CA GLY A 12 0.73 -15.87 56.44
C GLY A 12 2.19 -15.50 56.78
N LEU A 13 2.75 -14.44 56.17
CA LEU A 13 3.71 -13.53 56.81
C LEU A 13 3.90 -12.25 55.96
N ALA A 14 3.68 -11.09 56.59
CA ALA A 14 3.94 -9.72 56.14
C ALA A 14 4.90 -9.08 57.19
N LEU A 15 5.81 -8.14 56.90
CA LEU A 15 5.67 -6.67 56.77
C LEU A 15 7.13 -6.09 56.67
N ALA A 16 7.50 -5.25 55.68
CA ALA A 16 7.68 -3.77 55.72
C ALA A 16 8.94 -3.24 56.49
N PRO A 17 9.41 -1.96 56.36
CA PRO A 17 9.42 -0.98 55.26
C PRO A 17 10.78 -0.22 55.05
N VAL A 18 10.75 0.77 54.14
CA VAL A 18 11.74 1.76 53.62
C VAL A 18 12.50 2.60 54.68
N PRO A 19 13.59 3.30 54.28
CA PRO A 19 13.54 4.77 54.40
C PRO A 19 14.09 5.55 53.18
N ALA A 20 13.55 6.77 53.04
CA ALA A 20 14.00 7.83 52.14
C ALA A 20 15.14 8.66 52.74
N LEU A 21 15.98 9.28 51.90
CA LEU A 21 16.76 10.46 52.28
C LEU A 21 16.96 11.38 51.07
N ALA A 22 16.49 12.62 51.23
CA ALA A 22 16.69 13.75 50.34
C ALA A 22 17.90 14.58 50.83
N GLY A 23 18.66 15.17 49.89
CA GLY A 23 19.76 16.10 50.17
C GLY A 23 19.87 17.17 49.08
N LYS A 24 19.83 18.44 49.50
CA LYS A 24 19.65 19.69 48.74
C LYS A 24 20.91 20.26 48.04
N LYS A 25 20.69 20.79 46.82
CA LYS A 25 20.90 22.20 46.35
C LYS A 25 22.31 22.81 46.14
N LYS A 26 22.37 23.60 45.03
CA LYS A 26 23.32 24.65 44.53
C LYS A 26 24.19 24.14 43.37
N GLY A 27 24.36 24.80 42.22
CA GLY A 27 23.98 26.12 41.73
C GLY A 27 25.12 26.63 40.81
N GLY A 28 24.80 27.12 39.61
CA GLY A 28 25.65 28.04 38.84
C GLY A 28 26.44 27.48 37.65
N GLY A 29 26.21 28.07 36.47
CA GLY A 29 27.28 28.74 35.71
C GLY A 29 28.05 27.98 34.62
N ALA A 30 27.62 28.18 33.37
CA ALA A 30 28.42 28.62 32.22
C ALA A 30 29.66 27.84 31.71
N ALA A 31 29.53 27.40 30.45
CA ALA A 31 30.35 27.74 29.28
C ALA A 31 31.60 26.92 28.86
N LYS A 32 31.72 26.83 27.52
CA LYS A 32 32.87 26.52 26.63
C LYS A 32 33.22 25.04 26.47
N SER A 33 32.96 24.41 25.31
CA SER A 33 33.64 24.52 24.00
C SER A 33 35.11 24.16 24.03
N ALA A 34 35.50 23.03 23.41
CA ALA A 34 36.47 23.00 22.29
C ALA A 34 36.96 21.57 21.97
N LYS A 35 36.80 21.22 20.68
CA LYS A 35 37.74 20.53 19.78
C LYS A 35 38.62 19.41 20.35
N SER A 36 38.35 18.18 19.89
CA SER A 36 39.37 17.16 19.67
C SER A 36 39.90 17.27 18.23
N SER A 37 41.21 17.51 18.12
CA SER A 37 42.00 17.42 16.90
C SER A 37 42.69 16.07 16.80
N ALA A 38 42.75 15.57 15.58
CA ALA A 38 43.41 14.34 15.15
C ALA A 38 44.90 14.24 15.53
N LYS A 39 45.40 13.01 15.67
CA LYS A 39 46.72 12.65 15.16
C LYS A 39 46.83 11.16 14.85
N ALA A 40 47.41 10.89 13.69
CA ALA A 40 47.69 9.60 13.08
C ALA A 40 49.11 9.09 13.41
N GLY A 41 49.36 7.84 13.03
CA GLY A 41 50.69 7.22 12.87
C GLY A 41 50.84 5.97 13.76
N GLY A 42 51.36 4.82 13.33
CA GLY A 42 51.96 4.32 12.09
C GLY A 42 52.16 2.80 12.28
N ALA A 43 52.07 1.99 11.22
CA ALA A 43 53.21 1.42 10.48
C ALA A 43 53.51 -0.09 10.79
N ALA A 44 53.26 -0.91 9.76
CA ALA A 44 54.10 -1.96 9.17
C ALA A 44 54.56 -3.22 9.95
N LYS A 45 54.21 -4.40 9.40
CA LYS A 45 55.07 -5.50 8.83
C LYS A 45 54.19 -6.75 8.58
N ALA A 46 54.02 -7.26 7.36
CA ALA A 46 54.93 -7.97 6.45
C ALA A 46 55.22 -9.45 6.82
N SER A 47 54.68 -10.36 6.00
CA SER A 47 55.18 -11.69 5.56
C SER A 47 53.97 -12.57 5.21
N GLY A 48 53.89 -13.37 4.15
CA GLY A 48 54.85 -13.80 3.13
C GLY A 48 54.57 -15.27 2.79
N LYS A 49 54.54 -15.60 1.48
CA LYS A 49 54.45 -16.93 0.83
C LYS A 49 53.06 -17.59 0.83
N GLY A 50 52.60 -18.26 -0.22
CA GLY A 50 53.24 -18.65 -1.48
C GLY A 50 52.36 -19.71 -2.16
N SER A 51 52.28 -19.61 -3.49
CA SER A 51 51.52 -20.39 -4.47
C SER A 51 51.51 -21.93 -4.31
N LYS A 52 50.46 -22.57 -4.84
CA LYS A 52 50.61 -23.63 -5.87
C LYS A 52 49.31 -23.91 -6.63
N SER A 53 49.43 -23.84 -7.95
CA SER A 53 48.53 -24.30 -9.00
C SER A 53 48.40 -25.83 -9.04
N SER A 54 47.25 -26.35 -9.48
CA SER A 54 47.25 -27.51 -10.38
C SER A 54 45.98 -27.53 -11.25
N ALA A 55 46.20 -27.67 -12.55
CA ALA A 55 45.20 -27.94 -13.56
C ALA A 55 45.41 -29.38 -14.08
N LYS A 56 44.31 -30.08 -14.34
CA LYS A 56 44.10 -31.26 -15.23
C LYS A 56 42.63 -31.64 -15.04
N GLY A 57 41.78 -31.93 -16.02
CA GLY A 57 41.96 -32.28 -17.42
C GLY A 57 40.93 -33.38 -17.76
N SER A 58 39.89 -32.99 -18.52
CA SER A 58 38.97 -33.76 -19.38
C SER A 58 38.36 -35.11 -18.93
N ARG A 59 37.03 -35.26 -19.13
CA ARG A 59 36.45 -36.26 -20.06
C ARG A 59 34.98 -35.99 -20.38
N SER A 60 34.66 -36.12 -21.66
CA SER A 60 33.36 -35.96 -22.29
C SER A 60 32.39 -37.12 -21.99
N SER A 61 31.09 -36.87 -22.05
CA SER A 61 30.19 -37.76 -22.79
C SER A 61 29.03 -36.96 -23.42
N LYS A 62 28.93 -37.05 -24.74
CA LYS A 62 27.75 -36.70 -25.53
C LYS A 62 26.71 -37.80 -25.33
N ARG A 63 25.43 -37.44 -25.22
CA ARG A 63 24.35 -38.22 -25.81
C ARG A 63 23.20 -37.32 -26.23
N HIS A 64 22.88 -37.41 -27.52
CA HIS A 64 21.71 -36.83 -28.17
C HIS A 64 20.42 -37.50 -27.69
N GLY A 65 19.34 -36.72 -27.73
CA GLY A 65 17.96 -37.20 -27.64
C GLY A 65 17.01 -36.01 -27.63
N GLY A 66 16.73 -35.43 -28.80
CA GLY A 66 15.66 -34.46 -28.95
C GLY A 66 14.33 -35.18 -29.16
N VAL A 67 13.25 -34.64 -28.58
CA VAL A 67 11.88 -34.78 -29.10
C VAL A 67 11.10 -33.50 -28.71
N GLU A 68 10.77 -32.76 -29.76
CA GLU A 68 9.56 -31.96 -30.06
C GLU A 68 8.79 -31.22 -28.96
N LYS A 69 8.73 -29.90 -29.16
CA LYS A 69 7.64 -29.02 -28.73
C LYS A 69 6.34 -29.47 -29.42
N ALA A 70 5.31 -29.79 -28.64
CA ALA A 70 3.96 -29.96 -29.13
C ALA A 70 3.06 -28.86 -28.56
N ASP A 71 2.49 -28.13 -29.51
CA ASP A 71 1.42 -27.16 -29.45
C ASP A 71 0.27 -27.61 -28.53
N ARG A 72 -0.21 -26.71 -27.65
CA ARG A 72 -1.38 -26.93 -26.80
C ARG A 72 -2.43 -25.86 -27.08
N SER A 73 -2.73 -25.67 -28.35
CA SER A 73 -4.04 -25.28 -28.83
C SER A 73 -4.86 -26.56 -29.12
N GLU A 74 -6.20 -26.50 -29.06
CA GLU A 74 -7.15 -27.62 -29.27
C GLU A 74 -7.36 -28.61 -28.11
N ARG A 75 -8.14 -28.22 -27.09
CA ARG A 75 -9.15 -29.12 -26.47
C ARG A 75 -10.35 -28.32 -25.94
N ILE A 76 -11.14 -27.76 -26.85
CA ILE A 76 -12.54 -27.41 -26.59
C ILE A 76 -13.35 -27.87 -27.80
N ALA A 77 -13.84 -29.10 -27.76
CA ALA A 77 -15.00 -29.51 -28.54
C ALA A 77 -15.55 -30.85 -28.01
N THR A 78 -16.87 -30.96 -28.06
CA THR A 78 -17.71 -32.16 -27.89
C THR A 78 -18.00 -32.64 -26.46
N ALA A 79 -19.17 -32.25 -25.96
CA ALA A 79 -20.27 -33.21 -25.74
C ALA A 79 -21.58 -32.47 -25.44
N ARG A 80 -22.38 -32.24 -26.48
CA ARG A 80 -23.79 -31.84 -26.41
C ARG A 80 -24.59 -33.07 -26.77
N ALA A 81 -25.27 -33.68 -25.81
CA ALA A 81 -26.25 -34.75 -26.07
C ALA A 81 -27.53 -34.41 -25.30
N ALA A 82 -28.57 -34.14 -26.08
CA ALA A 82 -29.92 -33.89 -25.62
C ALA A 82 -30.57 -35.18 -25.12
N ALA A 83 -31.30 -35.10 -24.00
CA ALA A 83 -32.26 -36.11 -23.61
C ALA A 83 -33.64 -35.45 -23.46
N HIS A 84 -34.54 -35.80 -24.38
CA HIS A 84 -35.95 -35.48 -24.33
C HIS A 84 -36.61 -36.14 -23.12
N ARG A 85 -37.44 -35.39 -22.38
CA ARG A 85 -38.43 -35.98 -21.46
C ARG A 85 -39.77 -35.24 -21.60
N ALA A 86 -40.81 -36.03 -21.84
CA ALA A 86 -42.20 -35.64 -22.11
C ALA A 86 -42.87 -34.89 -20.93
N PRO A 87 -43.94 -34.12 -21.17
CA PRO A 87 -44.62 -33.36 -20.12
C PRO A 87 -45.61 -34.27 -19.36
N PRO A 88 -45.69 -34.20 -18.01
CA PRO A 88 -46.83 -34.74 -17.30
C PRO A 88 -47.95 -33.69 -17.25
N THR A 89 -49.02 -33.98 -17.98
CA THR A 89 -50.37 -33.46 -17.72
C THR A 89 -50.85 -33.94 -16.36
N GLY A 90 -51.15 -33.00 -15.46
CA GLY A 90 -51.71 -33.29 -14.14
C GLY A 90 -52.08 -32.01 -13.41
N LEU A 91 -53.28 -31.49 -13.69
CA LEU A 91 -53.88 -30.43 -12.89
C LEU A 91 -54.30 -31.00 -11.53
N ARG A 92 -53.71 -30.48 -10.45
CA ARG A 92 -54.27 -30.54 -9.09
C ARG A 92 -54.27 -29.13 -8.50
N PRO A 93 -55.37 -28.68 -7.88
CA PRO A 93 -55.47 -27.33 -7.35
C PRO A 93 -54.71 -27.25 -6.02
N LEU A 94 -53.74 -26.34 -5.93
CA LEU A 94 -53.13 -25.94 -4.66
C LEU A 94 -53.74 -24.60 -4.23
N SER A 95 -54.33 -24.66 -3.04
CA SER A 95 -54.94 -23.60 -2.25
C SER A 95 -54.04 -22.38 -2.06
N ASN A 96 -54.68 -21.21 -1.97
CA ASN A 96 -54.12 -19.91 -1.58
C ASN A 96 -53.06 -20.01 -0.46
N GLY A 97 -51.81 -19.82 -0.83
CA GLY A 97 -50.70 -19.49 0.06
C GLY A 97 -49.78 -18.53 -0.68
N GLY A 98 -49.77 -17.25 -0.25
CA GLY A 98 -49.01 -16.21 -0.92
C GLY A 98 -47.53 -16.55 -1.02
N PHE A 99 -47.00 -16.57 -2.24
CA PHE A 99 -45.56 -16.51 -2.47
C PHE A 99 -45.08 -15.11 -2.13
N GLY A 100 -44.76 -14.88 -0.85
CA GLY A 100 -43.97 -13.74 -0.46
C GLY A 100 -42.63 -13.82 -1.17
N ALA A 101 -42.24 -12.73 -1.85
CA ALA A 101 -40.88 -12.57 -2.35
C ALA A 101 -39.90 -12.89 -1.21
N PRO A 102 -38.77 -13.60 -1.48
CA PRO A 102 -37.77 -13.80 -0.45
C PRO A 102 -37.37 -12.42 0.08
N ALA A 103 -37.56 -12.22 1.38
CA ALA A 103 -37.13 -10.99 2.03
C ALA A 103 -35.64 -10.79 1.69
N PRO A 104 -35.22 -9.58 1.26
CA PRO A 104 -33.81 -9.32 1.03
C PRO A 104 -33.06 -9.69 2.31
N ALA A 105 -32.06 -10.57 2.18
CA ALA A 105 -31.19 -10.91 3.29
C ALA A 105 -30.74 -9.61 3.95
N PRO A 106 -30.82 -9.47 5.29
CA PRO A 106 -30.47 -8.23 5.93
C PRO A 106 -29.02 -7.92 5.61
N VAL A 107 -28.80 -6.89 4.78
CA VAL A 107 -27.51 -6.24 4.65
C VAL A 107 -27.20 -5.75 6.05
N ARG A 108 -26.39 -6.51 6.80
CA ARG A 108 -25.81 -6.00 8.04
C ARG A 108 -25.09 -4.73 7.63
N LYS A 109 -25.62 -3.57 8.03
CA LYS A 109 -24.92 -2.29 7.92
C LYS A 109 -23.52 -2.54 8.48
N ASP A 110 -22.48 -2.20 7.73
CA ASP A 110 -21.13 -2.20 8.26
C ASP A 110 -21.12 -1.19 9.42
N ASN A 111 -21.36 -1.70 10.63
CA ASN A 111 -21.60 -0.96 11.87
C ASN A 111 -20.35 -0.25 12.40
N GLU A 112 -19.29 -0.20 11.60
CA GLU A 112 -18.10 0.53 11.98
C GLU A 112 -18.35 2.03 11.83
N PRO A 113 -18.11 2.81 12.89
CA PRO A 113 -18.28 4.25 12.84
C PRO A 113 -17.29 4.84 11.84
N TRP A 114 -17.75 5.87 11.13
CA TRP A 114 -16.88 6.72 10.35
C TRP A 114 -15.86 7.40 11.28
N ARG A 115 -14.62 7.50 10.82
CA ARG A 115 -13.57 8.32 11.41
C ARG A 115 -13.41 9.56 10.54
N HIS A 116 -13.35 10.71 11.16
CA HIS A 116 -13.28 11.99 10.47
C HIS A 116 -11.88 12.59 10.64
N TYR A 117 -11.38 13.19 9.57
CA TYR A 117 -10.08 13.83 9.53
C TYR A 117 -10.19 15.16 8.78
N GLU A 118 -9.42 16.13 9.23
CA GLU A 118 -9.15 17.36 8.49
C GLU A 118 -7.74 17.31 7.94
N LEU A 119 -7.61 17.50 6.63
CA LEU A 119 -6.35 17.59 5.90
C LEU A 119 -6.19 19.01 5.38
N THR A 120 -5.19 19.73 5.89
CA THR A 120 -4.88 21.09 5.50
C THR A 120 -3.57 21.15 4.74
N LEU A 121 -3.64 21.52 3.46
CA LEU A 121 -2.49 21.87 2.64
C LEU A 121 -2.24 23.37 2.74
N LYS A 122 -1.02 23.76 3.13
CA LYS A 122 -0.55 25.14 3.04
C LYS A 122 0.56 25.22 2.02
N VAL A 123 0.42 26.18 1.11
CA VAL A 123 1.38 26.47 0.06
C VAL A 123 1.88 27.89 0.27
N THR A 124 3.17 28.03 0.48
CA THR A 124 3.91 29.30 0.56
C THR A 124 5.18 29.13 -0.27
N PRO A 125 5.08 29.19 -1.61
CA PRO A 125 6.22 29.14 -2.49
C PRO A 125 7.16 30.31 -2.19
N PRO A 126 8.47 30.16 -2.46
CA PRO A 126 9.36 31.33 -2.49
C PRO A 126 8.80 32.34 -3.48
N ALA A 127 8.91 33.63 -3.15
CA ALA A 127 8.57 34.70 -4.08
C ALA A 127 9.45 34.56 -5.33
N GLN A 128 8.88 34.00 -6.39
CA GLN A 128 9.50 33.87 -7.69
C GLN A 128 8.69 34.72 -8.66
N GLY A 129 9.39 35.48 -9.51
CA GLY A 129 8.76 36.28 -10.56
C GLY A 129 8.03 35.44 -11.60
N ASP A 130 8.27 34.12 -11.60
CA ASP A 130 7.68 33.15 -12.52
C ASP A 130 6.19 32.88 -12.18
N ALA A 131 5.41 32.50 -13.19
CA ALA A 131 4.09 31.93 -12.95
C ALA A 131 4.21 30.59 -12.22
N LEU A 132 3.28 30.30 -11.31
CA LEU A 132 3.27 29.06 -10.53
C LEU A 132 1.97 28.30 -10.76
N ARG A 133 2.05 26.99 -10.79
CA ARG A 133 0.92 26.07 -10.90
C ARG A 133 1.03 24.95 -9.88
N LEU A 134 -0.05 24.71 -9.15
CA LEU A 134 -0.19 23.64 -8.18
C LEU A 134 -1.23 22.63 -8.66
N TRP A 135 -0.92 21.34 -8.53
CA TRP A 135 -1.85 20.23 -8.62
C TRP A 135 -1.92 19.51 -7.28
N MET A 136 -3.08 19.54 -6.63
CA MET A 136 -3.37 18.77 -5.42
C MET A 136 -4.37 17.66 -5.74
N PRO A 137 -3.97 16.38 -5.63
CA PRO A 137 -4.88 15.25 -5.81
C PRO A 137 -6.02 15.30 -4.80
N MET A 138 -7.24 15.10 -5.27
CA MET A 138 -8.43 15.06 -4.44
C MET A 138 -8.69 13.62 -3.99
N PRO A 139 -9.21 13.39 -2.78
CA PRO A 139 -9.60 12.06 -2.33
C PRO A 139 -10.67 11.48 -3.25
N MET A 140 -10.53 10.21 -3.63
CA MET A 140 -11.55 9.54 -4.43
C MET A 140 -12.78 9.14 -3.59
N GLU A 141 -13.95 9.09 -4.21
CA GLU A 141 -15.19 8.67 -3.56
C GLU A 141 -15.37 7.15 -3.60
N THR A 142 -15.58 6.53 -2.44
CA THR A 142 -15.76 5.08 -2.33
C THR A 142 -16.74 4.72 -1.22
N ARG A 143 -17.07 3.43 -1.09
CA ARG A 143 -17.87 2.95 0.04
C ARG A 143 -17.17 3.08 1.42
N TRP A 144 -15.87 3.31 1.45
CA TRP A 144 -15.05 3.34 2.67
C TRP A 144 -14.36 4.68 2.90
N GLN A 145 -14.59 5.66 2.03
CA GLN A 145 -14.05 7.02 2.12
C GLN A 145 -14.96 8.00 1.38
N ARG A 146 -15.13 9.20 1.93
CA ARG A 146 -15.84 10.31 1.28
C ARG A 146 -15.21 11.66 1.62
N LEU A 147 -15.28 12.60 0.70
CA LEU A 147 -14.98 14.01 0.92
C LEU A 147 -16.24 14.70 1.48
N GLU A 148 -16.15 15.23 2.70
CA GLU A 148 -17.28 15.80 3.43
C GLU A 148 -17.36 17.33 3.25
N SER A 149 -16.21 17.99 3.21
CA SER A 149 -16.13 19.40 2.84
C SER A 149 -14.80 19.75 2.20
N LEU A 150 -14.80 20.82 1.41
CA LEU A 150 -13.65 21.35 0.71
C LEU A 150 -13.69 22.87 0.74
N GLU A 151 -12.66 23.47 1.32
CA GLU A 151 -12.50 24.91 1.45
C GLU A 151 -11.12 25.31 0.96
N TRP A 152 -11.01 26.43 0.24
CA TRP A 152 -9.72 26.99 -0.15
C TRP A 152 -9.71 28.51 -0.05
N LEU A 153 -8.55 29.04 0.33
CA LEU A 153 -8.28 30.47 0.41
C LEU A 153 -6.87 30.74 -0.09
N GLY A 154 -6.69 31.76 -0.90
CA GLY A 154 -5.37 32.13 -1.42
C GLY A 154 -5.42 33.35 -2.32
N ASN A 155 -4.26 33.76 -2.81
CA ASN A 155 -4.08 34.85 -3.77
C ASN A 155 -3.76 34.34 -5.19
N PHE A 156 -4.22 33.13 -5.52
CA PHE A 156 -4.13 32.58 -6.87
C PHE A 156 -5.08 33.33 -7.81
N SER A 157 -4.70 33.42 -9.07
CA SER A 157 -5.47 34.09 -10.12
C SER A 157 -6.57 33.22 -10.73
N HIS A 158 -6.35 31.90 -10.72
CA HIS A 158 -7.33 30.91 -11.15
C HIS A 158 -7.22 29.68 -10.26
N GLY A 159 -8.36 29.12 -9.87
CA GLY A 159 -8.40 27.91 -9.06
C GLY A 159 -9.69 27.14 -9.32
N GLY A 160 -9.59 25.83 -9.31
CA GLY A 160 -10.72 24.96 -9.62
C GLY A 160 -10.36 23.49 -9.56
N ILE A 161 -11.38 22.63 -9.67
CA ILE A 161 -11.21 21.18 -9.69
C ILE A 161 -11.27 20.73 -11.13
N LEU A 162 -10.25 19.98 -11.56
CA LEU A 162 -10.18 19.36 -12.87
C LEU A 162 -10.18 17.85 -12.72
N ARG A 163 -10.67 17.16 -13.74
CA ARG A 163 -10.67 15.70 -13.82
C ARG A 163 -9.76 15.27 -14.95
N ASP A 164 -8.87 14.33 -14.66
CA ASP A 164 -8.19 13.56 -15.69
C ASP A 164 -9.18 12.56 -16.30
N ASN A 165 -9.35 12.59 -17.61
CA ASN A 165 -10.35 11.75 -18.29
C ASN A 165 -9.94 10.28 -18.31
N ASP A 166 -8.63 10.00 -18.31
CA ASP A 166 -8.11 8.64 -18.42
C ASP A 166 -8.12 7.95 -17.06
N SER A 167 -7.46 8.54 -16.07
CA SER A 167 -7.38 7.97 -14.71
C SER A 167 -8.61 8.25 -13.84
N GLY A 168 -9.45 9.21 -14.24
CA GLY A 168 -10.55 9.71 -13.42
C GLY A 168 -10.10 10.56 -12.22
N LEU A 169 -8.80 10.81 -12.04
CA LEU A 169 -8.24 11.56 -10.92
C LEU A 169 -8.82 12.99 -10.88
N LEU A 170 -9.45 13.33 -9.76
CA LEU A 170 -9.82 14.70 -9.45
C LEU A 170 -8.61 15.43 -8.87
N THR A 171 -8.34 16.64 -9.36
CA THR A 171 -7.19 17.44 -8.97
C THR A 171 -7.62 18.89 -8.77
N PHE A 172 -7.31 19.46 -7.61
CA PHE A 172 -7.38 20.90 -7.40
C PHE A 172 -6.20 21.57 -8.10
N LEU A 173 -6.49 22.48 -9.01
CA LEU A 173 -5.54 23.33 -9.71
C LEU A 173 -5.51 24.72 -9.05
N GLY A 174 -4.32 25.27 -8.82
CA GLY A 174 -4.12 26.66 -8.41
C GLY A 174 -3.04 27.35 -9.23
N ASP A 175 -3.37 28.46 -9.89
CA ASP A 175 -2.48 29.21 -10.79
C ASP A 175 -2.20 30.62 -10.29
N TRP A 176 -0.91 30.97 -10.16
CA TRP A 176 -0.44 32.31 -9.87
C TRP A 176 0.20 32.94 -11.09
N LYS A 177 -0.13 34.21 -11.35
CA LYS A 177 0.48 35.00 -12.42
C LYS A 177 1.94 35.34 -12.08
N PRO A 178 2.78 35.59 -13.11
CA PRO A 178 4.12 36.13 -12.91
C PRO A 178 4.07 37.39 -12.04
N GLY A 179 5.02 37.54 -11.11
CA GLY A 179 5.11 38.70 -10.23
C GLY A 179 4.09 38.75 -9.09
N THR A 180 3.34 37.67 -8.83
CA THR A 180 2.44 37.62 -7.65
C THR A 180 3.25 37.71 -6.36
N ALA A 181 3.02 38.75 -5.56
CA ALA A 181 3.69 38.93 -4.28
C ALA A 181 3.22 37.89 -3.26
N ASN A 182 4.16 37.15 -2.67
CA ASN A 182 3.94 36.11 -1.67
C ASN A 182 2.78 35.15 -2.04
N PRO A 183 2.95 34.30 -3.08
CA PRO A 183 1.94 33.33 -3.46
C PRO A 183 1.54 32.48 -2.25
N SER A 184 0.24 32.30 -2.05
CA SER A 184 -0.29 31.54 -0.92
C SER A 184 -1.57 30.81 -1.27
N LEU A 185 -1.70 29.59 -0.74
CA LEU A 185 -2.93 28.81 -0.73
C LEU A 185 -3.02 28.08 0.60
N THR A 186 -4.22 28.08 1.19
CA THR A 186 -4.64 27.14 2.21
C THR A 186 -5.83 26.37 1.65
N LEU A 187 -5.70 25.05 1.56
CA LEU A 187 -6.75 24.13 1.12
C LEU A 187 -7.06 23.18 2.26
N THR A 188 -8.30 23.17 2.72
CA THR A 188 -8.77 22.35 3.83
C THR A 188 -9.81 21.36 3.33
N MET A 189 -9.57 20.08 3.60
CA MET A 189 -10.45 18.98 3.22
C MET A 189 -10.89 18.24 4.48
N LYS A 190 -12.20 18.10 4.68
CA LYS A 190 -12.74 17.18 5.69
C LYS A 190 -13.11 15.88 5.01
N VAL A 191 -12.61 14.78 5.53
CA VAL A 191 -12.78 13.45 4.94
C VAL A 191 -13.26 12.47 5.99
N GLY A 192 -14.30 11.73 5.62
CA GLY A 192 -14.77 10.58 6.38
C GLY A 192 -14.12 9.33 5.82
N THR A 193 -13.67 8.43 6.71
CA THR A 193 -13.16 7.10 6.34
C THR A 193 -13.78 6.01 7.23
N ARG A 194 -13.91 4.78 6.73
CA ARG A 194 -14.49 3.64 7.45
C ARG A 194 -13.65 2.41 7.20
N GLN A 195 -13.32 1.61 8.23
CA GLN A 195 -12.36 0.52 8.04
C GLN A 195 -12.82 -0.44 6.96
N ARG A 196 -11.83 -1.04 6.33
CA ARG A 196 -12.06 -1.98 5.27
C ARG A 196 -11.54 -3.33 5.70
N LEU A 197 -12.48 -4.24 5.93
CA LEU A 197 -12.22 -5.62 6.27
C LEU A 197 -12.82 -6.52 5.20
N PHE A 198 -11.98 -7.40 4.65
CA PHE A 198 -12.40 -8.51 3.84
C PHE A 198 -13.02 -9.59 4.74
N ASP A 199 -14.19 -10.07 4.34
CA ASP A 199 -14.93 -11.11 5.03
C ASP A 199 -15.22 -12.23 4.04
N ILE A 200 -14.50 -13.35 4.17
CA ILE A 200 -14.67 -14.53 3.31
C ILE A 200 -16.07 -15.16 3.42
N THR A 201 -16.84 -14.84 4.47
CA THR A 201 -18.21 -15.32 4.60
C THR A 201 -19.20 -14.50 3.78
N ARG A 202 -18.79 -13.32 3.28
CA ARG A 202 -19.62 -12.42 2.50
C ARG A 202 -19.22 -12.45 1.03
N ARG A 203 -20.16 -12.88 0.19
CA ARG A 203 -20.01 -12.73 -1.26
C ARG A 203 -20.41 -11.32 -1.69
N ALA A 204 -19.65 -10.75 -2.61
CA ALA A 204 -20.03 -9.54 -3.30
C ALA A 204 -21.36 -9.76 -4.02
N PRO A 205 -22.33 -8.84 -3.89
CA PRO A 205 -23.67 -9.00 -4.46
C PRO A 205 -23.66 -8.92 -5.99
N THR A 206 -22.63 -8.32 -6.59
CA THR A 206 -22.50 -8.19 -8.04
C THR A 206 -21.03 -8.28 -8.41
N PRO A 207 -20.65 -9.20 -9.33
CA PRO A 207 -19.30 -9.25 -9.85
C PRO A 207 -19.02 -8.02 -10.71
N GLU A 208 -17.77 -7.58 -10.72
CA GLU A 208 -17.31 -6.53 -11.65
C GLU A 208 -17.38 -7.04 -13.09
N THR A 209 -17.55 -6.11 -14.02
CA THR A 209 -17.60 -6.42 -15.47
C THR A 209 -16.20 -6.65 -16.02
N GLU A 210 -16.09 -7.43 -17.10
CA GLU A 210 -14.80 -7.69 -17.76
C GLU A 210 -14.13 -6.37 -18.20
N ASP A 211 -14.89 -5.42 -18.74
CA ASP A 211 -14.38 -4.11 -19.16
C ASP A 211 -13.79 -3.30 -17.99
N THR A 212 -14.26 -3.53 -16.76
CA THR A 212 -13.70 -2.90 -15.56
C THR A 212 -12.43 -3.59 -15.08
N LEU A 213 -12.29 -4.89 -15.34
CA LEU A 213 -11.17 -5.71 -14.87
C LEU A 213 -10.02 -5.74 -15.88
N SER A 214 -10.30 -5.65 -17.17
CA SER A 214 -9.32 -5.80 -18.24
C SER A 214 -8.13 -4.84 -18.15
N PRO A 215 -8.27 -3.55 -17.78
CA PRO A 215 -7.11 -2.67 -17.65
C PRO A 215 -6.18 -3.10 -16.51
N PHE A 216 -6.72 -3.79 -15.50
CA PHE A 216 -5.98 -4.26 -14.34
C PHE A 216 -5.36 -5.65 -14.56
N LEU A 217 -5.32 -6.13 -15.80
CA LEU A 217 -4.60 -7.33 -16.23
C LEU A 217 -3.34 -6.98 -17.05
N ASP A 218 -3.22 -5.76 -17.56
CA ASP A 218 -2.06 -5.33 -18.36
C ASP A 218 -0.78 -5.33 -17.51
N PRO A 219 0.39 -5.67 -18.09
CA PRO A 219 1.67 -5.64 -17.38
C PRO A 219 1.91 -4.32 -16.62
N TYR A 220 2.46 -4.43 -15.40
CA TYR A 220 2.66 -3.29 -14.52
C TYR A 220 4.12 -3.18 -14.06
N GLY A 221 4.67 -1.96 -14.09
CA GLY A 221 5.99 -1.64 -13.57
C GLY A 221 7.13 -1.77 -14.59
N PRO A 222 8.39 -1.54 -14.16
CA PRO A 222 9.54 -1.43 -15.06
C PRO A 222 10.19 -2.77 -15.43
N TRP A 223 9.55 -3.89 -15.10
CA TRP A 223 10.09 -5.23 -15.31
C TRP A 223 9.65 -5.80 -16.65
N SER A 224 10.44 -6.71 -17.21
CA SER A 224 10.01 -7.43 -18.42
C SER A 224 8.97 -8.49 -18.08
N ASP A 225 8.09 -8.76 -19.04
CA ASP A 225 7.00 -9.73 -18.90
C ASP A 225 7.55 -11.14 -18.60
N GLU A 226 8.70 -11.50 -19.20
CA GLU A 226 9.33 -12.81 -18.98
C GLU A 226 9.79 -12.96 -17.53
N VAL A 227 10.50 -11.96 -16.99
CA VAL A 227 11.02 -12.01 -15.63
C VAL A 227 9.89 -12.10 -14.60
N ILE A 228 8.83 -11.31 -14.77
CA ILE A 228 7.70 -11.31 -13.85
C ILE A 228 6.89 -12.60 -13.98
N SER A 229 6.67 -13.12 -15.19
CA SER A 229 5.93 -14.36 -15.40
C SER A 229 6.66 -15.57 -14.84
N GLU A 230 7.97 -15.71 -15.09
CA GLU A 230 8.78 -16.81 -14.55
C GLU A 230 8.83 -16.79 -13.02
N LEU A 231 8.96 -15.59 -12.44
CA LEU A 231 8.94 -15.42 -10.99
C LEU A 231 7.55 -15.76 -10.42
N ALA A 232 6.48 -15.28 -11.06
CA ALA A 232 5.11 -15.55 -10.65
C ALA A 232 4.81 -17.06 -10.68
N ASP A 233 5.19 -17.77 -11.75
CA ASP A 233 5.04 -19.22 -11.88
C ASP A 233 5.78 -19.98 -10.77
N THR A 234 7.00 -19.53 -10.43
CA THR A 234 7.79 -20.09 -9.33
C THR A 234 7.09 -19.91 -7.98
N ILE A 235 6.49 -18.74 -7.74
CA ILE A 235 5.80 -18.42 -6.48
C ILE A 235 4.50 -19.21 -6.34
N ILE A 236 3.67 -19.28 -7.39
CA ILE A 236 2.35 -19.93 -7.30
C ILE A 236 2.43 -21.45 -7.42
N GLY A 237 3.44 -21.97 -8.11
CA GLY A 237 3.61 -23.40 -8.36
C GLY A 237 2.36 -24.06 -8.98
N ARG A 238 1.64 -24.85 -8.18
CA ARG A 238 0.44 -25.60 -8.63
C ARG A 238 -0.89 -25.02 -8.14
N ILE A 239 -0.86 -23.88 -7.46
CA ILE A 239 -2.06 -23.22 -6.94
C ILE A 239 -2.89 -22.70 -8.12
N ARG A 240 -4.19 -22.99 -8.13
CA ARG A 240 -5.09 -22.63 -9.24
C ARG A 240 -6.08 -21.53 -8.90
N GLU A 241 -6.46 -21.43 -7.63
CA GLU A 241 -7.47 -20.51 -7.18
C GLU A 241 -6.88 -19.10 -6.97
N PRO A 242 -7.51 -18.02 -7.49
CA PRO A 242 -6.96 -16.67 -7.44
C PRO A 242 -6.63 -16.15 -6.03
N MET A 243 -7.48 -16.48 -5.05
CA MET A 243 -7.28 -16.03 -3.67
C MET A 243 -6.03 -16.68 -3.03
N PRO A 244 -5.88 -18.02 -3.03
CA PRO A 244 -4.61 -18.66 -2.66
C PRO A 244 -3.38 -18.21 -3.46
N GLN A 245 -3.51 -17.94 -4.77
CA GLN A 245 -2.40 -17.41 -5.57
C GLN A 245 -1.96 -16.02 -5.09
N ALA A 246 -2.91 -15.09 -4.91
CA ALA A 246 -2.63 -13.76 -4.38
C ALA A 246 -2.03 -13.82 -2.96
N LEU A 247 -2.47 -14.76 -2.12
CA LEU A 247 -1.88 -14.97 -0.80
C LEU A 247 -0.42 -15.48 -0.89
N ALA A 248 -0.13 -16.40 -1.82
CA ALA A 248 1.24 -16.87 -2.05
C ALA A 248 2.17 -15.73 -2.50
N VAL A 249 1.70 -14.91 -3.45
CA VAL A 249 2.41 -13.70 -3.90
C VAL A 249 2.63 -12.72 -2.75
N PHE A 250 1.59 -12.43 -1.96
CA PHE A 250 1.70 -11.54 -0.80
C PHE A 250 2.73 -12.04 0.23
N ASN A 251 2.69 -13.33 0.57
CA ASN A 251 3.63 -13.92 1.51
C ASN A 251 5.06 -13.86 0.99
N TRP A 252 5.27 -14.22 -0.29
CA TRP A 252 6.59 -14.16 -0.91
C TRP A 252 7.14 -12.74 -0.92
N VAL A 253 6.37 -11.76 -1.40
CA VAL A 253 6.79 -10.35 -1.44
C VAL A 253 7.15 -9.85 -0.04
N THR A 254 6.31 -10.13 0.96
CA THR A 254 6.55 -9.66 2.35
C THR A 254 7.71 -10.36 3.05
N GLU A 255 8.09 -11.57 2.64
CA GLU A 255 9.24 -12.31 3.18
C GLU A 255 10.57 -11.88 2.55
N HIS A 256 10.54 -11.43 1.30
CA HIS A 256 11.73 -11.01 0.56
C HIS A 256 11.97 -9.50 0.61
N ALA A 257 10.95 -8.70 0.95
CA ALA A 257 11.07 -7.27 1.11
C ALA A 257 11.76 -6.89 2.44
N GLY A 258 12.63 -5.89 2.40
CA GLY A 258 13.39 -5.45 3.57
C GLY A 258 14.15 -4.15 3.32
N ALA A 259 14.83 -3.67 4.35
CA ALA A 259 15.64 -2.45 4.23
C ALA A 259 16.83 -2.66 3.29
N ALA A 260 17.25 -1.61 2.59
CA ALA A 260 18.46 -1.65 1.77
C ALA A 260 19.67 -2.17 2.58
N GLY A 261 20.40 -3.15 2.03
CA GLY A 261 21.52 -3.81 2.71
C GLY A 261 21.13 -4.98 3.62
N SER A 262 19.83 -5.23 3.83
CA SER A 262 19.34 -6.52 4.36
C SER A 262 19.28 -7.57 3.24
N SER A 263 18.90 -8.81 3.58
CA SER A 263 18.81 -9.96 2.65
C SER A 263 17.75 -9.83 1.55
N CYS A 264 17.32 -8.62 1.17
CA CYS A 264 16.49 -8.35 -0.02
C CYS A 264 17.18 -8.74 -1.36
N LYS A 265 18.36 -9.36 -1.27
CA LYS A 265 19.15 -10.01 -2.33
C LYS A 265 19.34 -11.52 -2.03
N GLY A 266 18.27 -12.24 -1.70
CA GLY A 266 18.30 -13.71 -1.65
C GLY A 266 18.56 -14.29 -3.04
N GLY A 267 19.30 -15.40 -3.14
CA GLY A 267 19.87 -15.95 -4.39
C GLY A 267 18.88 -16.46 -5.45
N GLU A 268 17.59 -16.17 -5.33
CA GLU A 268 16.53 -16.51 -6.28
C GLU A 268 15.71 -15.28 -6.72
N VAL A 269 16.04 -14.09 -6.22
CA VAL A 269 15.37 -12.83 -6.62
C VAL A 269 16.04 -12.28 -7.89
N PRO A 270 15.29 -12.05 -8.98
CA PRO A 270 15.83 -11.40 -10.17
C PRO A 270 16.44 -10.02 -9.85
N GLU A 271 17.57 -9.69 -10.47
CA GLU A 271 18.29 -8.44 -10.21
C GLU A 271 17.43 -7.19 -10.47
N SER A 272 16.55 -7.23 -11.48
CA SER A 272 15.61 -6.17 -11.80
C SER A 272 14.50 -5.97 -10.75
N VAL A 273 14.20 -7.00 -9.96
CA VAL A 273 13.17 -6.99 -8.91
C VAL A 273 13.72 -6.51 -7.56
N ALA A 274 15.00 -6.78 -7.29
CA ALA A 274 15.65 -6.43 -6.03
C ALA A 274 15.49 -4.95 -5.60
N PRO A 275 15.57 -3.93 -6.49
CA PRO A 275 15.37 -2.54 -6.10
C PRO A 275 14.02 -2.26 -5.45
N ALA A 276 12.95 -2.92 -5.91
CA ALA A 276 11.61 -2.75 -5.34
C ALA A 276 11.45 -3.44 -3.99
N LEU A 277 12.09 -4.59 -3.78
CA LEU A 277 12.09 -5.30 -2.50
C LEU A 277 12.97 -4.61 -1.45
N CYS A 278 14.05 -3.97 -1.87
CA CYS A 278 14.98 -3.25 -0.99
C CYS A 278 14.53 -1.83 -0.63
N SER A 279 13.31 -1.41 -1.01
CA SER A 279 12.82 -0.05 -0.77
C SER A 279 12.26 0.16 0.64
N VAL A 280 12.07 -0.89 1.45
CA VAL A 280 11.37 -0.78 2.74
C VAL A 280 12.17 0.06 3.75
N ARG A 281 11.73 1.29 3.98
CA ARG A 281 12.27 2.23 4.98
C ARG A 281 11.13 3.02 5.62
N GLU A 282 11.42 3.74 6.70
CA GLU A 282 10.41 4.51 7.44
C GLU A 282 9.70 5.59 6.60
N GLU A 283 10.42 6.20 5.66
CA GLU A 283 9.93 7.24 4.73
C GLU A 283 9.55 6.68 3.34
N ASP A 284 9.53 5.36 3.13
CA ASP A 284 9.10 4.78 1.85
C ASP A 284 7.58 4.85 1.73
N ASP A 285 7.09 5.22 0.56
CA ASP A 285 5.66 5.20 0.25
C ASP A 285 5.16 3.79 -0.10
N GLY A 286 6.03 2.79 -0.19
CA GLY A 286 5.67 1.41 -0.48
C GLY A 286 5.40 1.13 -1.96
N HIS A 287 5.64 2.09 -2.87
CA HIS A 287 5.34 1.93 -4.29
C HIS A 287 6.07 0.73 -4.93
N GLY A 288 7.34 0.51 -4.56
CA GLY A 288 8.11 -0.64 -5.07
C GLY A 288 7.47 -1.97 -4.68
N VAL A 289 7.20 -2.17 -3.40
CA VAL A 289 6.68 -3.43 -2.84
C VAL A 289 5.23 -3.68 -3.28
N ALA A 290 4.36 -2.66 -3.20
CA ALA A 290 2.97 -2.77 -3.65
C ALA A 290 2.88 -2.96 -5.17
N GLY A 291 3.72 -2.27 -5.93
CA GLY A 291 3.80 -2.40 -7.38
C GLY A 291 4.25 -3.79 -7.82
N LEU A 292 5.24 -4.39 -7.14
CA LEU A 292 5.68 -5.75 -7.42
C LEU A 292 4.59 -6.78 -7.12
N PHE A 293 3.86 -6.62 -6.02
CA PHE A 293 2.71 -7.46 -5.72
C PHE A 293 1.67 -7.42 -6.85
N VAL A 294 1.35 -6.21 -7.34
CA VAL A 294 0.41 -6.03 -8.46
C VAL A 294 0.94 -6.69 -9.73
N ALA A 295 2.19 -6.44 -10.11
CA ALA A 295 2.81 -7.01 -11.31
C ALA A 295 2.76 -8.55 -11.32
N LEU A 296 3.11 -9.17 -10.18
CA LEU A 296 3.06 -10.63 -10.02
C LEU A 296 1.62 -11.16 -10.10
N CYS A 297 0.64 -10.49 -9.49
CA CYS A 297 -0.76 -10.88 -9.62
C CYS A 297 -1.24 -10.83 -11.07
N ARG A 298 -0.93 -9.75 -11.80
CA ARG A 298 -1.35 -9.58 -13.20
C ARG A 298 -0.74 -10.62 -14.13
N ALA A 299 0.53 -10.97 -13.95
CA ALA A 299 1.18 -12.06 -14.67
C ALA A 299 0.49 -13.42 -14.50
N THR A 300 -0.19 -13.64 -13.36
CA THR A 300 -0.97 -14.87 -13.10
C THR A 300 -2.43 -14.80 -13.59
N GLY A 301 -2.83 -13.70 -14.23
CA GLY A 301 -4.21 -13.48 -14.68
C GLY A 301 -5.17 -13.03 -13.57
N ILE A 302 -4.65 -12.48 -12.46
CA ILE A 302 -5.46 -11.92 -11.38
C ILE A 302 -5.51 -10.39 -11.57
N PRO A 303 -6.70 -9.80 -11.79
CA PRO A 303 -6.81 -8.35 -11.89
C PRO A 303 -6.34 -7.71 -10.58
N ALA A 304 -5.36 -6.81 -10.64
CA ALA A 304 -4.77 -6.18 -9.46
C ALA A 304 -4.43 -4.72 -9.74
N ARG A 305 -4.45 -3.88 -8.71
CA ARG A 305 -4.15 -2.45 -8.85
C ARG A 305 -3.49 -1.88 -7.61
N ILE A 306 -2.63 -0.89 -7.83
CA ILE A 306 -2.14 -0.06 -6.75
C ILE A 306 -3.25 0.88 -6.29
N VAL A 307 -3.18 1.33 -5.05
CA VAL A 307 -4.04 2.39 -4.51
C VAL A 307 -3.14 3.39 -3.79
N VAL A 308 -2.98 4.54 -4.42
CA VAL A 308 -2.14 5.63 -3.94
C VAL A 308 -2.93 6.47 -2.95
N GLY A 309 -2.30 6.86 -1.85
CA GLY A 309 -2.93 7.69 -0.85
C GLY A 309 -1.99 8.40 0.12
N GLN A 310 -2.60 8.87 1.20
CA GLN A 310 -1.98 9.72 2.22
C GLN A 310 -2.43 9.28 3.61
N ARG A 311 -1.48 9.06 4.52
CA ARG A 311 -1.80 8.82 5.93
C ARG A 311 -2.34 10.09 6.58
N LEU A 312 -3.33 9.93 7.45
CA LEU A 312 -4.03 11.03 8.14
C LEU A 312 -4.02 10.90 9.67
N GLY A 313 -3.92 9.67 10.19
CA GLY A 313 -3.99 9.41 11.61
C GLY A 313 -3.00 8.36 12.10
N LEU A 314 -2.82 8.34 13.43
CA LEU A 314 -2.11 7.27 14.11
C LEU A 314 -2.85 5.94 13.91
N SER A 315 -2.09 4.85 13.88
CA SER A 315 -2.64 3.50 13.82
C SER A 315 -2.87 2.95 15.22
N ARG A 316 -3.96 2.20 15.39
CA ARG A 316 -4.25 1.44 16.61
C ARG A 316 -3.56 0.08 16.65
N GLN A 317 -3.00 -0.37 15.53
CA GLN A 317 -2.37 -1.68 15.38
C GLN A 317 -0.85 -1.61 15.63
N SER A 318 -0.18 -0.61 15.07
CA SER A 318 1.24 -0.38 15.30
C SER A 318 1.62 1.06 14.95
N PRO A 319 2.48 1.74 15.72
CA PRO A 319 2.94 3.08 15.39
C PRO A 319 3.53 3.23 13.98
N ALA A 320 4.08 2.15 13.42
CA ALA A 320 4.64 2.13 12.08
C ALA A 320 3.60 2.30 10.96
N LEU A 321 2.31 2.05 11.26
CA LEU A 321 1.22 2.01 10.28
C LEU A 321 0.40 3.31 10.23
N GLY A 322 0.87 4.39 10.87
CA GLY A 322 0.11 5.65 10.91
C GLY A 322 0.97 6.89 11.10
N ARG A 323 0.41 8.03 10.71
CA ARG A 323 1.02 9.35 10.89
C ARG A 323 -0.08 10.40 11.05
N SER A 324 0.09 11.33 11.98
CA SER A 324 -0.78 12.49 12.21
C SER A 324 0.09 13.73 12.43
N GLY A 325 -0.50 14.93 12.35
CA GLY A 325 0.23 16.19 12.38
C GLY A 325 0.80 16.45 11.00
N ASP A 326 2.11 16.71 10.90
CA ASP A 326 2.79 16.82 9.61
C ASP A 326 2.83 15.46 8.89
N VAL A 327 2.09 15.38 7.80
CA VAL A 327 1.94 14.23 6.93
C VAL A 327 2.51 14.48 5.52
N SER A 328 3.28 15.57 5.34
CA SER A 328 3.86 15.97 4.04
C SER A 328 4.77 14.93 3.38
N ARG A 329 5.20 13.93 4.15
CA ARG A 329 6.02 12.77 3.70
C ARG A 329 5.37 11.43 4.00
N ALA A 330 4.09 11.41 4.35
CA ALA A 330 3.38 10.20 4.78
C ALA A 330 2.47 9.65 3.69
N PHE A 331 2.91 9.78 2.43
CA PHE A 331 2.29 9.09 1.30
C PHE A 331 2.45 7.59 1.47
N HIS A 332 1.47 6.86 0.95
CA HIS A 332 1.48 5.41 1.04
C HIS A 332 0.74 4.80 -0.13
N VAL A 333 1.28 3.71 -0.66
CA VAL A 333 0.73 2.93 -1.76
C VAL A 333 0.35 1.57 -1.21
N ARG A 334 -0.94 1.28 -1.27
CA ARG A 334 -1.50 -0.05 -0.97
C ARG A 334 -1.83 -0.76 -2.27
N ALA A 335 -2.33 -1.99 -2.18
CA ALA A 335 -2.78 -2.71 -3.36
C ALA A 335 -4.13 -3.38 -3.12
N GLU A 336 -4.82 -3.67 -4.21
CA GLU A 336 -6.01 -4.51 -4.23
C GLU A 336 -5.84 -5.58 -5.31
N PHE A 337 -6.44 -6.74 -5.09
CA PHE A 337 -6.63 -7.73 -6.13
C PHE A 337 -8.11 -8.12 -6.20
N TYR A 338 -8.57 -8.49 -7.38
CA TYR A 338 -9.94 -8.93 -7.59
C TYR A 338 -10.04 -10.42 -7.34
N ALA A 339 -10.88 -10.80 -6.37
CA ALA A 339 -11.22 -12.19 -6.12
C ALA A 339 -12.65 -12.47 -6.61
N PRO A 340 -12.85 -13.50 -7.47
CA PRO A 340 -14.18 -13.90 -7.90
C PRO A 340 -15.12 -14.12 -6.72
N TYR A 341 -16.36 -13.63 -6.84
CA TYR A 341 -17.40 -13.63 -5.80
C TYR A 341 -17.14 -12.75 -4.58
N TYR A 342 -15.96 -12.14 -4.42
CA TYR A 342 -15.61 -11.31 -3.26
C TYR A 342 -15.35 -9.84 -3.62
N GLY A 343 -15.04 -9.57 -4.89
CA GLY A 343 -14.71 -8.22 -5.36
C GLY A 343 -13.26 -7.86 -5.07
N TRP A 344 -12.99 -6.55 -5.00
CA TRP A 344 -11.67 -6.02 -4.66
C TRP A 344 -11.31 -6.30 -3.19
N VAL A 345 -10.26 -7.09 -2.99
CA VAL A 345 -9.72 -7.45 -1.68
C VAL A 345 -8.54 -6.52 -1.35
N PRO A 346 -8.57 -5.77 -0.23
CA PRO A 346 -7.50 -4.87 0.16
C PRO A 346 -6.29 -5.63 0.69
N VAL A 347 -5.09 -5.25 0.29
CA VAL A 347 -3.82 -5.73 0.88
C VAL A 347 -2.85 -4.58 1.10
N ASP A 348 -1.90 -4.73 2.03
CA ASP A 348 -0.83 -3.76 2.25
C ASP A 348 0.52 -4.46 2.41
N PRO A 349 1.16 -4.87 1.30
CA PRO A 349 2.41 -5.63 1.36
C PRO A 349 3.58 -4.78 1.86
N ALA A 350 3.57 -3.46 1.65
CA ALA A 350 4.62 -2.57 2.11
C ALA A 350 4.63 -2.45 3.64
N ASP A 351 3.47 -2.17 4.25
CA ASP A 351 3.36 -2.13 5.71
C ASP A 351 3.54 -3.51 6.33
N ALA A 352 3.14 -4.58 5.65
CA ALA A 352 3.34 -5.95 6.09
C ALA A 352 4.83 -6.34 6.13
N ALA A 353 5.62 -5.91 5.14
CA ALA A 353 7.07 -6.06 5.16
C ALA A 353 7.70 -5.18 6.26
N ARG A 354 7.25 -3.93 6.40
CA ARG A 354 7.75 -2.99 7.40
C ARG A 354 7.58 -3.52 8.83
N VAL A 355 6.42 -4.05 9.18
CA VAL A 355 6.19 -4.60 10.53
C VAL A 355 7.02 -5.84 10.79
N ALA A 356 7.28 -6.66 9.77
CA ALA A 356 8.15 -7.83 9.88
C ALA A 356 9.62 -7.44 10.15
N VAL A 357 10.09 -6.33 9.56
CA VAL A 357 11.43 -5.77 9.84
C VAL A 357 11.53 -5.23 11.27
N LEU A 358 10.49 -4.55 11.74
CA LEU A 358 10.50 -3.86 13.04
C LEU A 358 10.26 -4.81 14.24
N ASP A 359 9.44 -5.84 14.08
CA ASP A 359 9.10 -6.77 15.17
C ASP A 359 9.70 -8.16 14.99
N ARG A 360 11.02 -8.23 15.05
CA ARG A 360 11.76 -9.51 15.01
C ARG A 360 11.72 -10.29 16.34
N SER A 361 11.14 -9.73 17.40
CA SER A 361 11.31 -10.25 18.77
C SER A 361 10.06 -10.87 19.41
N ASN A 362 8.82 -10.44 19.09
CA ASN A 362 7.65 -10.83 19.91
C ASN A 362 6.48 -11.50 19.16
N GLY A 363 6.57 -11.72 17.84
CA GLY A 363 5.55 -12.45 17.07
C GLY A 363 4.26 -11.67 16.76
N GLU A 364 4.09 -10.46 17.31
CA GLU A 364 2.96 -9.57 16.99
C GLU A 364 3.00 -9.10 15.53
N GLY A 365 4.20 -8.89 14.98
CA GLY A 365 4.47 -8.53 13.60
C GLY A 365 4.03 -9.63 12.62
N ALA A 366 4.13 -10.90 13.00
CA ALA A 366 3.64 -12.01 12.18
C ALA A 366 2.10 -12.05 12.12
N ALA A 367 1.42 -11.74 13.23
CA ALA A 367 -0.03 -11.63 13.26
C ALA A 367 -0.51 -10.41 12.46
N LEU A 368 0.17 -9.28 12.59
CA LEU A 368 -0.14 -8.05 11.86
C LEU A 368 0.12 -8.21 10.36
N ARG A 369 1.23 -8.85 9.96
CA ARG A 369 1.52 -9.22 8.56
C ARG A 369 0.35 -9.98 7.93
N ARG A 370 -0.14 -11.04 8.62
CA ARG A 370 -1.28 -11.83 8.14
C ARG A 370 -2.57 -11.00 8.08
N ARG A 371 -2.79 -10.10 9.04
CA ARG A 371 -3.95 -9.22 9.06
C ARG A 371 -3.99 -8.28 7.85
N LEU A 372 -2.84 -7.77 7.41
CA LEU A 372 -2.73 -6.85 6.28
C LEU A 372 -3.03 -7.51 4.91
N PHE A 373 -3.31 -8.82 4.88
CA PHE A 373 -3.99 -9.48 3.76
C PHE A 373 -5.50 -9.48 4.02
N GLY A 374 -6.22 -8.52 3.44
CA GLY A 374 -7.67 -8.37 3.63
C GLY A 374 -8.09 -7.30 4.63
N PHE A 375 -7.17 -6.51 5.19
CA PHE A 375 -7.53 -5.42 6.10
C PHE A 375 -6.76 -4.14 5.82
N TRP A 376 -7.49 -3.04 5.77
CA TRP A 376 -6.94 -1.70 5.86
C TRP A 376 -7.45 -1.02 7.12
N GLU A 377 -6.51 -0.64 7.99
CA GLU A 377 -6.82 0.43 8.93
C GLU A 377 -7.00 1.71 8.13
N MET A 378 -8.18 2.29 8.24
CA MET A 378 -8.55 3.51 7.53
C MET A 378 -8.18 4.74 8.36
N ASN A 379 -6.87 4.87 8.61
CA ASN A 379 -6.20 6.05 9.13
C ASN A 379 -5.45 6.80 8.00
N TRP A 380 -5.95 6.65 6.78
CA TRP A 380 -5.39 7.15 5.53
C TRP A 380 -6.54 7.39 4.53
N ILE A 381 -6.24 8.08 3.44
CA ILE A 381 -7.15 8.27 2.30
C ILE A 381 -6.49 7.84 1.00
N ALA A 382 -7.30 7.42 0.02
CA ALA A 382 -6.86 7.15 -1.34
C ALA A 382 -7.19 8.31 -2.30
N TYR A 383 -6.28 8.58 -3.23
CA TYR A 383 -6.45 9.56 -4.30
C TYR A 383 -6.75 8.90 -5.65
N SER A 384 -6.06 7.81 -5.96
CA SER A 384 -6.20 7.12 -7.25
C SER A 384 -5.81 5.64 -7.13
N ASN A 385 -6.35 4.85 -8.05
CA ASN A 385 -5.97 3.46 -8.28
C ASN A 385 -5.53 3.20 -9.72
N ALA A 386 -5.29 4.26 -10.49
CA ALA A 386 -4.77 4.16 -11.84
C ALA A 386 -3.26 3.87 -11.83
N ASP A 387 -2.79 3.14 -12.83
CA ASP A 387 -1.38 2.80 -12.98
C ASP A 387 -0.51 4.03 -13.26
N SER A 388 -1.09 5.01 -13.94
CA SER A 388 -0.50 6.32 -14.16
C SER A 388 -1.58 7.39 -14.23
N VAL A 389 -1.19 8.65 -14.00
CA VAL A 389 -2.11 9.79 -14.05
C VAL A 389 -1.53 10.90 -14.92
N HIS A 390 -2.39 11.64 -15.62
CA HIS A 390 -2.01 12.88 -16.29
C HIS A 390 -2.35 14.06 -15.39
N LEU A 391 -1.45 15.05 -15.32
CA LEU A 391 -1.74 16.30 -14.63
C LEU A 391 -2.59 17.16 -15.57
N PRO A 392 -3.84 17.52 -15.21
CA PRO A 392 -4.69 18.33 -16.08
C PRO A 392 -4.01 19.67 -16.37
N GLN A 393 -3.92 20.03 -17.66
CA GLN A 393 -3.18 21.23 -18.12
C GLN A 393 -1.69 21.23 -17.73
N GLY A 394 -1.12 20.07 -17.41
CA GLY A 394 0.32 19.86 -17.21
C GLY A 394 1.00 19.44 -18.52
N PRO A 395 2.27 18.99 -18.44
CA PRO A 395 2.96 18.38 -19.56
C PRO A 395 2.25 17.11 -20.01
N ASP A 396 2.38 16.79 -21.28
CA ASP A 396 1.92 15.53 -21.86
C ASP A 396 2.87 14.39 -21.46
N GLN A 397 2.84 14.05 -20.18
CA GLN A 397 3.64 13.01 -19.56
C GLN A 397 2.82 12.34 -18.46
N SER A 398 2.94 11.03 -18.33
CA SER A 398 2.33 10.27 -17.25
C SER A 398 3.15 10.42 -15.95
N TYR A 399 2.46 10.58 -14.83
CA TYR A 399 3.05 10.78 -13.51
C TYR A 399 2.69 9.65 -12.57
N LEU A 400 3.66 9.28 -11.71
CA LEU A 400 3.37 8.49 -10.51
C LEU A 400 2.87 9.45 -9.43
N LEU A 401 1.63 9.25 -9.01
CA LEU A 401 1.05 10.02 -7.94
C LEU A 401 1.73 9.61 -6.62
N ASN A 402 2.63 10.43 -6.09
CA ASN A 402 3.28 10.16 -4.80
C ASN A 402 3.36 11.42 -3.92
N SER A 403 2.90 12.56 -4.43
CA SER A 403 2.78 13.81 -3.69
C SER A 403 1.96 14.82 -4.52
N PRO A 404 1.43 15.89 -3.91
CA PRO A 404 0.97 17.03 -4.70
C PRO A 404 2.11 17.55 -5.58
N VAL A 405 1.82 18.32 -6.60
CA VAL A 405 2.84 18.80 -7.53
C VAL A 405 2.79 20.31 -7.59
N LEU A 406 3.93 20.97 -7.38
CA LEU A 406 4.08 22.41 -7.57
C LEU A 406 5.13 22.63 -8.65
N ALA A 407 4.79 23.40 -9.66
CA ALA A 407 5.69 23.73 -10.76
C ALA A 407 5.70 25.24 -11.04
N ALA A 408 6.83 25.71 -11.56
CA ALA A 408 6.90 27.00 -12.22
C ALA A 408 6.50 26.82 -13.69
N SER A 409 5.57 27.63 -14.18
CA SER A 409 5.20 27.66 -15.59
C SER A 409 6.32 28.30 -16.40
N VAL A 410 6.84 27.56 -17.37
CA VAL A 410 7.86 28.02 -18.32
C VAL A 410 7.14 28.21 -19.64
N SER A 411 6.86 29.45 -20.04
CA SER A 411 6.25 29.87 -21.33
C SER A 411 5.52 28.78 -22.17
N GLY A 412 4.19 28.84 -22.25
CA GLY A 412 3.37 27.81 -22.93
C GLY A 412 2.89 26.72 -21.97
N ASN A 413 2.73 25.48 -22.45
CA ASN A 413 2.35 24.30 -21.61
C ASN A 413 3.54 23.64 -20.90
N GLN A 414 4.75 24.17 -21.02
CA GLN A 414 5.90 23.61 -20.32
C GLN A 414 5.90 24.06 -18.85
N VAL A 415 6.14 23.13 -17.95
CA VAL A 415 6.22 23.41 -16.52
C VAL A 415 7.48 22.76 -15.94
N ARG A 416 8.20 23.51 -15.10
CA ARG A 416 9.37 23.02 -14.37
C ARG A 416 8.93 22.66 -12.96
N MET A 417 8.95 21.38 -12.65
CA MET A 417 8.65 20.86 -11.31
C MET A 417 9.60 21.48 -10.28
N LEU A 418 9.05 22.04 -9.20
CA LEU A 418 9.83 22.62 -8.11
C LEU A 418 10.13 21.53 -7.07
N ALA A 419 11.40 21.38 -6.72
CA ALA A 419 11.82 20.44 -5.67
C ALA A 419 11.23 20.85 -4.32
N ARG A 420 10.63 19.89 -3.61
CA ARG A 420 9.93 20.07 -2.33
C ARG A 420 10.89 19.94 -1.15
N PRO A 421 11.10 21.01 -0.36
CA PRO A 421 11.19 20.75 1.09
C PRO A 421 10.45 21.74 2.02
N THR A 422 10.06 22.95 1.59
CA THR A 422 9.50 23.97 2.52
C THR A 422 8.29 24.75 2.01
N SER A 423 8.01 24.74 0.71
CA SER A 423 6.91 25.52 0.12
C SER A 423 5.54 24.88 0.30
N LEU A 424 5.48 23.61 0.69
CA LEU A 424 4.26 22.82 0.81
C LEU A 424 4.30 22.10 2.16
N SER A 425 3.31 22.37 3.00
CA SER A 425 3.08 21.59 4.21
C SER A 425 1.68 21.00 4.18
N LEU A 426 1.58 19.75 4.60
CA LEU A 426 0.35 19.00 4.67
C LEU A 426 0.15 18.53 6.10
N GLU A 427 -0.91 18.99 6.73
CA GLU A 427 -1.22 18.70 8.12
C GLU A 427 -2.53 17.91 8.22
N ALA A 428 -2.50 16.77 8.90
CA ALA A 428 -3.68 15.94 9.13
C ALA A 428 -4.00 15.81 10.62
N ARG A 429 -5.25 16.06 10.97
CA ARG A 429 -5.74 15.94 12.35
C ARG A 429 -7.05 15.15 12.38
N PRO A 430 -7.23 14.22 13.34
CA PRO A 430 -8.55 13.65 13.60
C PRO A 430 -9.53 14.76 14.00
N THR A 431 -10.78 14.63 13.58
CA THR A 431 -11.87 15.53 13.98
C THR A 431 -13.04 14.73 14.54
N ASP A 432 -13.89 15.42 15.30
CA ASP A 432 -15.22 14.90 15.62
C ASP A 432 -16.14 15.02 14.38
N ALA A 433 -17.19 14.20 14.37
CA ALA A 433 -18.13 14.05 13.25
C ALA A 433 -19.04 15.25 13.01
#